data_AF-A0A934DRE6-F1
#
_entry.id   AF-A0A934DRE6-F1
#
_cell.length_a   1.000
_cell.length_b   1.000
_cell.length_c   1.000
_cell.angle_alpha   90.00
_cell.angle_beta   90.00
_cell.angle_gamma   90.00
#
_symmetry.space_group_name_H-M   'P 1'
#
loop_
_entity.id
_entity.type
_entity.pdbx_description
1 polymer ?
#
loop_
_entity_poly.entity_id
_entity_poly.type
_entity_poly.pdbx_seq_one_letter_code
_entity_poly.pdbx_strand_id
1 'polypeptide(L)'
;MLSEYISPRRLLNPLREMSRGNWDLSANLPQPAWGPHRIIAGVLNVMLAKLQRTVLGIAEAAVSLGRVAPELGSMAGSLQEGARQQARRAAEIAGASRDLEQSVRHIAQSTEEAAAFARQVAATTQGLHQGSQNIGEIMGIIGRVANQTKLLSLNAAVEAARAGEHGLGFAVVASEIQRLADQTMQAAGRVGEILEGIQGQVEELVQAVGSQEDGLREDGAASLYALMSRISQAGRQQEQRVNQVSRDIQSVAQTAQEHSTSAEALSRLGQEVRELSDRLLTGLGSFRLPAHAKARQVVEAISGHPDLLCLERRRMEAFMRQVTARYPFLELLYVTNSQGRQITENIAQDGFQAVYGGGFGQNWGQRPWFLGAKQSGGTYISDLYRSVASDNFCFTISAPLKDREGRILGVLGADVHFGDLLRI
;
A
#
# COMPACT_ATOMS: atom_id res chain seq x y z
N MET A 1 -57.94 -31.31 47.37
CA MET A 1 -57.25 -31.90 46.21
C MET A 1 -57.65 -31.30 44.84
N LEU A 2 -58.41 -30.19 44.77
CA LEU A 2 -58.83 -29.57 43.50
C LEU A 2 -58.04 -28.29 43.12
N SER A 3 -57.07 -27.83 43.93
CA SER A 3 -56.38 -26.55 43.71
C SER A 3 -55.18 -26.59 42.75
N GLU A 4 -54.82 -27.77 42.23
CA GLU A 4 -53.64 -27.94 41.34
C GLU A 4 -54.01 -28.32 39.89
N TYR A 5 -55.29 -28.39 39.54
CA TYR A 5 -55.71 -28.68 38.18
C TYR A 5 -55.54 -27.43 37.29
N ILE A 6 -54.46 -27.39 36.50
CA ILE A 6 -54.29 -26.40 35.43
C ILE A 6 -55.11 -26.86 34.24
N SER A 7 -56.10 -26.05 33.83
CA SER A 7 -56.92 -26.37 32.67
C SER A 7 -56.07 -26.47 31.40
N PRO A 8 -56.40 -27.38 30.45
CA PRO A 8 -55.67 -27.50 29.19
C PRO A 8 -55.59 -26.17 28.42
N ARG A 9 -56.63 -25.32 28.51
CA ARG A 9 -56.64 -23.98 27.94
C ARG A 9 -55.58 -23.07 28.56
N ARG A 10 -55.41 -23.11 29.89
CA ARG A 10 -54.40 -22.32 30.59
C ARG A 10 -52.99 -22.85 30.33
N LEU A 11 -52.85 -24.18 30.24
CA LEU A 11 -51.58 -24.83 29.91
C LEU A 11 -51.09 -24.42 28.51
N LEU A 12 -51.96 -24.44 27.50
CA LEU A 12 -51.58 -24.19 26.11
C LEU A 12 -51.57 -22.71 25.72
N ASN A 13 -51.96 -21.80 26.62
CA ASN A 13 -52.06 -20.37 26.29
C ASN A 13 -50.74 -19.78 25.79
N PRO A 14 -49.55 -20.05 26.39
CA PRO A 14 -48.28 -19.56 25.86
C PRO A 14 -48.01 -20.01 24.42
N LEU A 15 -48.28 -21.28 24.10
CA LEU A 15 -48.12 -21.80 22.74
C LEU A 15 -49.10 -21.19 21.74
N ARG A 16 -50.33 -20.89 22.19
CA ARG A 16 -51.33 -20.21 21.37
C ARG A 16 -50.93 -18.77 21.05
N GLU A 17 -50.27 -18.07 21.97
CA GLU A 17 -49.76 -16.72 21.73
C GLU A 17 -48.52 -16.76 20.83
N MET A 18 -47.62 -17.72 21.01
CA MET A 18 -46.49 -17.96 20.10
C MET A 18 -46.96 -18.23 18.67
N SER A 19 -47.99 -19.06 18.48
CA SER A 19 -48.52 -19.38 17.14
C SER A 19 -49.20 -18.20 16.43
N ARG A 20 -49.48 -17.11 17.15
CA ARG A 20 -50.03 -15.85 16.61
C ARG A 20 -48.95 -14.83 16.26
N GLY A 21 -47.66 -15.19 16.37
CA GLY A 21 -46.53 -14.35 15.97
C GLY A 21 -45.74 -13.75 17.15
N ASN A 22 -46.18 -13.94 18.39
CA ASN A 22 -45.51 -13.45 19.60
C ASN A 22 -44.60 -14.54 20.15
N TRP A 23 -43.57 -14.97 19.40
CA TRP A 23 -42.69 -16.09 19.74
C TRP A 23 -41.87 -15.86 21.04
N ASP A 24 -42.53 -15.94 22.19
CA ASP A 24 -41.95 -15.64 23.49
C ASP A 24 -41.27 -16.85 24.12
N LEU A 25 -40.04 -17.09 23.68
CA LEU A 25 -39.16 -18.13 24.21
C LEU A 25 -38.59 -17.79 25.59
N SER A 26 -38.97 -16.67 26.20
CA SER A 26 -38.65 -16.39 27.62
C SER A 26 -39.63 -17.07 28.59
N ALA A 27 -40.81 -17.47 28.10
CA ALA A 27 -41.85 -18.08 28.90
C ALA A 27 -41.78 -19.62 28.90
N ASN A 28 -42.02 -20.22 30.07
CA ASN A 28 -42.22 -21.67 30.20
C ASN A 28 -43.71 -22.00 30.32
N LEU A 29 -44.09 -23.19 29.83
CA LEU A 29 -45.41 -23.76 30.07
C LEU A 29 -45.54 -24.13 31.54
N PRO A 30 -46.65 -23.75 32.21
CA PRO A 30 -46.86 -24.11 33.60
C PRO A 30 -46.98 -25.64 33.72
N GLN A 31 -46.22 -26.26 34.63
CA GLN A 31 -46.21 -27.71 34.80
C GLN A 31 -47.11 -28.12 35.99
N PRO A 32 -48.18 -28.89 35.77
CA PRO A 32 -48.95 -29.51 36.86
C PRO A 32 -48.11 -30.45 37.71
N ALA A 33 -48.47 -30.62 38.98
CA ALA A 33 -47.75 -31.51 39.90
C ALA A 33 -47.80 -33.00 39.48
N TRP A 34 -48.88 -33.43 38.81
CA TRP A 34 -49.11 -34.84 38.41
C TRP A 34 -50.05 -34.94 37.20
N GLY A 35 -50.17 -36.15 36.64
CA GLY A 35 -51.06 -36.48 35.51
C GLY A 35 -50.44 -36.30 34.10
N PRO A 36 -51.15 -36.73 33.03
CA PRO A 36 -50.62 -36.72 31.65
C PRO A 36 -50.20 -35.32 31.15
N HIS A 37 -50.90 -34.28 31.61
CA HIS A 37 -50.59 -32.89 31.27
C HIS A 37 -49.21 -32.44 31.78
N ARG A 38 -48.69 -33.01 32.89
CA ARG A 38 -47.33 -32.77 33.36
C ARG A 38 -46.29 -33.26 32.36
N ILE A 39 -46.47 -34.46 31.81
CA ILE A 39 -45.54 -35.06 30.84
C ILE A 39 -45.51 -34.20 29.57
N ILE A 40 -46.67 -33.83 29.05
CA ILE A 40 -46.80 -32.97 27.86
C ILE A 40 -46.11 -31.61 28.10
N ALA A 41 -46.40 -30.95 29.23
CA ALA A 41 -45.78 -29.68 29.58
C ALA A 41 -44.25 -29.80 29.72
N GLY A 42 -43.77 -30.89 30.31
CA GLY A 42 -42.33 -31.18 30.44
C GLY A 42 -41.64 -31.33 29.09
N VAL A 43 -42.17 -32.15 28.19
CA VAL A 43 -41.60 -32.35 26.84
C VAL A 43 -41.60 -31.06 26.03
N LEU A 44 -42.70 -30.31 26.05
CA LEU A 44 -42.80 -29.05 25.33
C LEU A 44 -41.84 -27.99 25.88
N ASN A 45 -41.65 -27.92 27.20
CA ASN A 45 -40.64 -27.05 27.79
C ASN A 45 -39.21 -27.43 27.37
N VAL A 46 -38.90 -28.73 27.27
CA VAL A 46 -37.60 -29.19 26.74
C VAL A 46 -37.41 -28.78 25.28
N MET A 47 -38.47 -28.88 24.45
CA MET A 47 -38.44 -28.43 23.06
C MET A 47 -38.25 -26.91 22.96
N LEU A 48 -38.98 -26.13 23.75
CA LEU A 48 -38.84 -24.67 23.81
C LEU A 48 -37.42 -24.26 24.24
N ALA A 49 -36.85 -24.92 25.25
CA ALA A 49 -35.47 -24.67 25.68
C ALA A 49 -34.43 -25.02 24.60
N LYS A 50 -34.68 -26.04 23.77
CA LYS A 50 -33.80 -26.36 22.62
C LYS A 50 -33.94 -25.30 21.52
N LEU A 51 -35.16 -24.90 21.17
CA LEU A 51 -35.43 -23.86 20.20
C LEU A 51 -34.80 -22.52 20.63
N GLN A 52 -34.95 -22.15 21.89
CA GLN A 52 -34.33 -20.96 22.48
C GLN A 52 -32.81 -20.97 22.30
N ARG A 53 -32.14 -22.09 22.60
CA ARG A 53 -30.67 -22.21 22.39
C ARG A 53 -30.28 -22.08 20.92
N THR A 54 -31.05 -22.67 20.00
CA THR A 54 -30.79 -22.54 18.56
C THR A 54 -30.96 -21.11 18.07
N VAL A 55 -32.06 -20.44 18.46
CA VAL A 55 -32.34 -19.04 18.10
C VAL A 55 -31.26 -18.11 18.67
N LEU A 56 -30.80 -18.36 19.91
CA LEU A 56 -29.70 -17.62 20.53
C LEU A 56 -28.39 -17.80 19.75
N GLY A 57 -28.02 -19.03 19.39
CA GLY A 57 -26.81 -19.28 18.60
C GLY A 57 -26.84 -18.63 17.21
N ILE A 58 -28.02 -18.59 16.57
CA ILE A 58 -28.19 -17.87 15.29
C ILE A 58 -28.04 -16.35 15.51
N ALA A 59 -28.58 -15.82 16.60
CA ALA A 59 -28.46 -14.39 16.95
C ALA A 59 -26.98 -14.00 17.15
N GLU A 60 -26.23 -14.78 17.92
CA GLU A 60 -24.81 -14.56 18.16
C GLU A 60 -24.00 -14.62 16.86
N ALA A 61 -24.25 -15.61 16.01
CA ALA A 61 -23.61 -15.73 14.71
C ALA A 61 -23.93 -14.55 13.79
N ALA A 62 -25.18 -14.10 13.76
CA ALA A 62 -25.60 -12.97 12.93
C ALA A 62 -25.00 -11.64 13.40
N VAL A 63 -24.92 -11.40 14.72
CA VAL A 63 -24.21 -10.24 15.29
C VAL A 63 -22.72 -10.28 14.94
N SER A 64 -22.09 -11.46 15.03
CA SER A 64 -20.68 -11.64 14.65
C SER A 64 -20.44 -11.31 13.16
N LEU A 65 -21.29 -11.82 12.27
CA LEU A 65 -21.23 -11.51 10.83
C LEU A 65 -21.36 -10.01 10.54
N GLY A 66 -22.26 -9.32 11.27
CA GLY A 66 -22.45 -7.87 11.13
C GLY A 66 -21.19 -7.06 11.47
N ARG A 67 -20.31 -7.58 12.32
CA ARG A 67 -19.02 -6.95 12.67
C ARG A 67 -17.93 -7.18 11.62
N VAL A 68 -17.98 -8.31 10.91
CA VAL A 68 -17.00 -8.65 9.86
C VAL A 68 -17.18 -7.80 8.61
N ALA A 69 -18.41 -7.41 8.27
CA ALA A 69 -18.69 -6.62 7.07
C ALA A 69 -17.94 -5.27 7.00
N PRO A 70 -17.91 -4.43 8.05
CA PRO A 70 -17.06 -3.23 8.08
C PRO A 70 -15.56 -3.51 7.93
N GLU A 71 -15.07 -4.59 8.54
CA GLU A 71 -13.66 -5.01 8.43
C GLU A 71 -13.31 -5.36 6.98
N LEU A 72 -14.17 -6.11 6.28
CA LEU A 72 -14.03 -6.40 4.84
C LEU A 72 -14.01 -5.12 4.00
N GLY A 73 -14.86 -4.13 4.33
CA GLY A 73 -14.86 -2.83 3.66
C GLY A 73 -13.55 -2.05 3.84
N SER A 74 -13.01 -2.03 5.06
CA SER A 74 -11.72 -1.41 5.37
C SER A 74 -10.55 -2.12 4.66
N MET A 75 -10.56 -3.46 4.65
CA MET A 75 -9.59 -4.27 3.91
C MET A 75 -9.64 -4.00 2.41
N ALA A 76 -10.84 -3.95 1.82
CA ALA A 76 -11.03 -3.61 0.41
C ALA A 76 -10.47 -2.21 0.10
N GLY A 77 -10.74 -1.22 0.94
CA GLY A 77 -10.20 0.14 0.79
C GLY A 77 -8.68 0.17 0.84
N SER A 78 -8.08 -0.53 1.79
CA SER A 78 -6.62 -0.62 1.95
C SER A 78 -5.96 -1.34 0.77
N LEU A 79 -6.57 -2.43 0.29
CA LEU A 79 -6.10 -3.18 -0.87
C LEU A 79 -6.18 -2.35 -2.16
N GLN A 80 -7.26 -1.58 -2.34
CA GLN A 80 -7.43 -0.68 -3.48
C GLN A 80 -6.37 0.43 -3.49
N GLU A 81 -6.05 1.00 -2.33
CA GLU A 81 -5.01 2.02 -2.23
C GLU A 81 -3.62 1.43 -2.48
N GLY A 82 -3.34 0.24 -1.94
CA GLY A 82 -2.10 -0.50 -2.22
C GLY A 82 -1.94 -0.80 -3.71
N ALA A 83 -3.00 -1.27 -4.38
CA ALA A 83 -3.02 -1.52 -5.82
C ALA A 83 -2.69 -0.24 -6.63
N ARG A 84 -3.32 0.89 -6.29
CA ARG A 84 -3.04 2.18 -6.94
C ARG A 84 -1.60 2.63 -6.73
N GLN A 85 -1.07 2.49 -5.53
CA GLN A 85 0.31 2.86 -5.23
C GLN A 85 1.29 1.97 -6.01
N GLN A 86 1.03 0.66 -6.08
CA GLN A 86 1.84 -0.29 -6.83
C GLN A 86 1.84 0.03 -8.34
N ALA A 87 0.67 0.35 -8.91
CA ALA A 87 0.56 0.75 -10.31
C ALA A 87 1.33 2.05 -10.62
N ARG A 88 1.28 3.05 -9.73
CA ARG A 88 2.07 4.28 -9.86
C ARG A 88 3.56 4.03 -9.84
N ARG A 89 4.06 3.25 -8.87
CA ARG A 89 5.47 2.87 -8.79
C ARG A 89 5.92 2.09 -10.01
N ALA A 90 5.10 1.16 -10.51
CA ALA A 90 5.40 0.43 -11.73
C ALA A 90 5.56 1.37 -12.95
N ALA A 91 4.70 2.38 -13.08
CA ALA A 91 4.80 3.38 -14.13
C ALA A 91 6.06 4.27 -14.01
N GLU A 92 6.45 4.66 -12.78
CA GLU A 92 7.68 5.40 -12.51
C GLU A 92 8.92 4.59 -12.90
N ILE A 93 9.00 3.33 -12.46
CA ILE A 93 10.10 2.42 -12.81
C ILE A 93 10.12 2.20 -14.33
N ALA A 94 8.97 2.08 -14.99
CA ALA A 94 8.90 1.96 -16.44
C ALA A 94 9.48 3.18 -17.16
N GLY A 95 9.26 4.39 -16.62
CA GLY A 95 9.90 5.61 -17.09
C GLY A 95 11.42 5.53 -16.97
N ALA A 96 11.92 5.25 -15.76
CA ALA A 96 13.35 5.14 -15.50
C ALA A 96 14.03 4.04 -16.34
N SER A 97 13.35 2.91 -16.59
CA SER A 97 13.85 1.84 -17.45
C SER A 97 14.00 2.27 -18.90
N ARG A 98 13.09 3.09 -19.43
CA ARG A 98 13.22 3.66 -20.79
C ARG A 98 14.40 4.62 -20.88
N ASP A 99 14.59 5.47 -19.87
CA ASP A 99 15.72 6.40 -19.82
C ASP A 99 17.07 5.64 -19.72
N LEU A 100 17.10 4.55 -18.95
CA LEU A 100 18.24 3.65 -18.88
C LEU A 100 18.50 2.94 -20.21
N GLU A 101 17.46 2.49 -20.90
CA GLU A 101 17.59 1.87 -22.23
C GLU A 101 18.23 2.85 -23.24
N GLN A 102 17.74 4.09 -23.26
CA GLN A 102 18.32 5.16 -24.10
C GLN A 102 19.79 5.43 -23.72
N SER A 103 20.10 5.48 -22.43
CA SER A 103 21.47 5.70 -21.93
C SER A 103 22.41 4.57 -22.35
N VAL A 104 21.97 3.31 -22.27
CA VAL A 104 22.75 2.15 -22.71
C VAL A 104 23.03 2.21 -24.22
N ARG A 105 22.04 2.58 -25.03
CA ARG A 105 22.22 2.77 -26.48
C ARG A 105 23.22 3.89 -26.78
N HIS A 106 23.14 5.02 -26.08
CA HIS A 106 24.11 6.11 -26.22
C HIS A 106 25.53 5.66 -25.85
N ILE A 107 25.70 4.93 -24.75
CA ILE A 107 27.00 4.39 -24.34
C ILE A 107 27.55 3.45 -25.42
N ALA A 108 26.72 2.57 -25.98
CA ALA A 108 27.13 1.66 -27.04
C ALA A 108 27.63 2.45 -28.28
N GLN A 109 26.86 3.45 -28.73
CA GLN A 109 27.25 4.30 -29.85
C GLN A 109 28.56 5.05 -29.57
N SER A 110 28.69 5.71 -28.42
CA SER A 110 29.92 6.43 -28.05
C SER A 110 31.13 5.51 -27.92
N THR A 111 30.92 4.25 -27.51
CA THR A 111 31.98 3.23 -27.45
C THR A 111 32.44 2.83 -28.84
N GLU A 112 31.53 2.69 -29.81
CA GLU A 112 31.86 2.43 -31.22
C GLU A 112 32.62 3.59 -31.86
N GLU A 113 32.17 4.83 -31.62
CA GLU A 113 32.83 6.06 -32.10
C GLU A 113 34.24 6.19 -31.50
N ALA A 114 34.40 5.97 -30.19
CA ALA A 114 35.70 5.99 -29.53
C ALA A 114 36.64 4.89 -30.06
N ALA A 115 36.12 3.69 -30.33
CA ALA A 115 36.91 2.62 -30.94
C ALA A 115 37.33 2.94 -32.37
N ALA A 116 36.48 3.61 -33.17
CA ALA A 116 36.83 4.08 -34.49
C ALA A 116 37.92 5.17 -34.45
N PHE A 117 37.78 6.12 -33.53
CA PHE A 117 38.78 7.15 -33.30
C PHE A 117 40.13 6.56 -32.86
N ALA A 118 40.12 5.58 -31.96
CA ALA A 118 41.33 4.86 -31.54
C ALA A 118 42.06 4.21 -32.72
N ARG A 119 41.32 3.56 -33.64
CA ARG A 119 41.89 2.98 -34.87
C ARG A 119 42.54 4.04 -35.76
N GLN A 120 41.89 5.21 -35.90
CA GLN A 120 42.43 6.30 -36.69
C GLN A 120 43.73 6.87 -36.09
N VAL A 121 43.78 7.03 -34.76
CA VAL A 121 44.99 7.47 -34.05
C VAL A 121 46.10 6.43 -34.24
N ALA A 122 45.82 5.15 -34.06
CA ALA A 122 46.80 4.07 -34.26
C ALA A 122 47.41 4.11 -35.68
N ALA A 123 46.55 4.19 -36.71
CA ALA A 123 46.99 4.25 -38.10
C ALA A 123 47.85 5.49 -38.41
N THR A 124 47.44 6.66 -37.89
CA THR A 124 48.18 7.91 -38.06
C THR A 124 49.55 7.85 -37.38
N THR A 125 49.60 7.24 -36.19
CA THR A 125 50.82 7.09 -35.39
C THR A 125 51.81 6.14 -36.07
N GLN A 126 51.32 5.03 -36.63
CA GLN A 126 52.14 4.11 -37.42
C GLN A 126 52.71 4.81 -38.68
N GLY A 127 51.91 5.64 -39.34
CA GLY A 127 52.38 6.48 -40.46
C GLY A 127 53.48 7.46 -40.04
N LEU A 128 53.34 8.12 -38.87
CA LEU A 128 54.37 8.99 -38.30
C LEU A 128 55.66 8.24 -37.96
N HIS A 129 55.53 7.04 -37.39
CA HIS A 129 56.68 6.18 -37.07
C HIS A 129 57.48 5.85 -38.34
N GLN A 130 56.81 5.35 -39.38
CA GLN A 130 57.44 5.04 -40.66
C GLN A 130 58.05 6.28 -41.33
N GLY A 131 57.34 7.41 -41.30
CA GLY A 131 57.84 8.67 -41.83
C GLY A 131 59.13 9.12 -41.12
N SER A 132 59.16 9.00 -39.79
CA SER A 132 60.32 9.37 -38.97
C SER A 132 61.53 8.47 -39.23
N GLN A 133 61.31 7.15 -39.42
CA GLN A 133 62.37 6.22 -39.82
C GLN A 133 62.96 6.59 -41.19
N ASN A 134 62.11 6.87 -42.18
CA ASN A 134 62.56 7.25 -43.53
C ASN A 134 63.38 8.55 -43.50
N ILE A 135 62.98 9.55 -42.70
CA ILE A 135 63.76 10.78 -42.56
C ILE A 135 65.10 10.48 -41.88
N GLY A 136 65.12 9.61 -40.86
CA GLY A 136 66.35 9.15 -40.21
C GLY A 136 67.34 8.52 -41.20
N GLU A 137 66.87 7.66 -42.10
CA GLU A 137 67.69 7.08 -43.16
C GLU A 137 68.26 8.14 -44.11
N ILE A 138 67.43 9.10 -44.53
CA ILE A 138 67.86 10.22 -45.39
C ILE A 138 68.92 11.07 -44.68
N MET A 139 68.74 11.39 -43.39
CA MET A 139 69.74 12.12 -42.61
C MET A 139 71.06 11.34 -42.51
N GLY A 140 70.99 10.02 -42.35
CA GLY A 140 72.17 9.15 -42.40
C GLY A 140 72.89 9.21 -43.77
N ILE A 141 72.16 9.26 -44.87
CA ILE A 141 72.73 9.45 -46.21
C ILE A 141 73.39 10.83 -46.34
N ILE A 142 72.72 11.90 -45.91
CA ILE A 142 73.25 13.27 -45.96
C ILE A 142 74.54 13.38 -45.13
N GLY A 143 74.56 12.77 -43.93
CA GLY A 143 75.76 12.71 -43.09
C GLY A 143 76.93 12.02 -43.80
N ARG A 144 76.67 10.89 -44.50
CA ARG A 144 77.70 10.20 -45.30
C ARG A 144 78.19 11.04 -46.47
N VAL A 145 77.28 11.70 -47.20
CA VAL A 145 77.62 12.59 -48.32
C VAL A 145 78.47 13.76 -47.84
N ALA A 146 78.06 14.42 -46.76
CA ALA A 146 78.82 15.53 -46.18
C ALA A 146 80.23 15.09 -45.74
N ASN A 147 80.36 13.92 -45.12
CA ASN A 147 81.68 13.37 -44.76
C ASN A 147 82.54 13.05 -46.00
N GLN A 148 81.95 12.50 -47.06
CA GLN A 148 82.65 12.28 -48.34
C GLN A 148 83.09 13.62 -48.97
N THR A 149 82.22 14.62 -49.00
CA THR A 149 82.55 15.97 -49.49
C THR A 149 83.69 16.60 -48.71
N LYS A 150 83.72 16.42 -47.39
CA LYS A 150 84.81 16.86 -46.52
C LYS A 150 86.15 16.20 -46.86
N LEU A 151 86.15 14.89 -47.14
CA LEU A 151 87.35 14.16 -47.55
C LEU A 151 87.82 14.60 -48.95
N LEU A 152 86.89 14.82 -49.87
CA LEU A 152 87.17 15.35 -51.21
C LEU A 152 87.79 16.75 -51.14
N SER A 153 87.23 17.65 -50.32
CA SER A 153 87.77 19.00 -50.15
C SER A 153 89.13 19.00 -49.47
N LEU A 154 89.38 18.08 -48.53
CA LEU A 154 90.69 17.92 -47.91
C LEU A 154 91.74 17.50 -48.94
N ASN A 155 91.41 16.52 -49.80
CA ASN A 155 92.30 16.09 -50.88
C ASN A 155 92.58 17.24 -51.87
N ALA A 156 91.55 18.03 -52.20
CA ALA A 156 91.70 19.22 -53.05
C ALA A 156 92.56 20.31 -52.40
N ALA A 157 92.43 20.53 -51.09
CA ALA A 157 93.26 21.47 -50.33
C ALA A 157 94.74 21.03 -50.30
N VAL A 158 95.01 19.72 -50.15
CA VAL A 158 96.36 19.17 -50.22
C VAL A 158 96.98 19.38 -51.61
N GLU A 159 96.24 19.10 -52.67
CA GLU A 159 96.75 19.28 -54.04
C GLU A 159 96.93 20.76 -54.42
N ALA A 160 96.04 21.64 -53.92
CA ALA A 160 96.20 23.09 -54.05
C ALA A 160 97.46 23.61 -53.34
N ALA A 161 97.77 23.09 -52.14
CA ALA A 161 99.02 23.41 -51.45
C ALA A 161 100.26 22.90 -52.21
N ARG A 162 100.12 21.76 -52.89
CA ARG A 162 101.18 21.14 -53.71
C ARG A 162 101.51 21.94 -54.97
N ALA A 163 100.52 22.65 -55.53
CA ALA A 163 100.67 23.52 -56.71
C ALA A 163 101.33 24.88 -56.41
N GLY A 164 101.68 25.19 -55.15
CA GLY A 164 102.37 26.42 -54.77
C GLY A 164 101.54 27.69 -55.04
N GLU A 165 102.16 28.74 -55.60
CA GLU A 165 101.48 30.02 -55.85
C GLU A 165 100.32 29.90 -56.85
N HIS A 166 100.36 28.95 -57.78
CA HIS A 166 99.28 28.73 -58.76
C HIS A 166 98.03 28.08 -58.15
N GLY A 167 98.13 27.49 -56.94
CA GLY A 167 97.04 26.81 -56.25
C GLY A 167 96.27 27.68 -55.25
N LEU A 168 96.68 28.93 -55.01
CA LEU A 168 96.12 29.79 -53.95
C LEU A 168 94.59 29.99 -54.08
N GLY A 169 94.07 30.19 -55.30
CA GLY A 169 92.62 30.31 -55.53
C GLY A 169 91.85 29.01 -55.27
N PHE A 170 92.43 27.86 -55.65
CA PHE A 170 91.85 26.54 -55.40
C PHE A 170 91.84 26.16 -53.92
N ALA A 171 92.87 26.57 -53.16
CA ALA A 171 92.94 26.34 -51.71
C ALA A 171 91.80 27.04 -50.96
N VAL A 172 91.44 28.26 -51.36
CA VAL A 172 90.31 29.00 -50.77
C VAL A 172 88.99 28.27 -51.05
N VAL A 173 88.75 27.85 -52.29
CA VAL A 173 87.54 27.11 -52.65
C VAL A 173 87.46 25.77 -51.90
N ALA A 174 88.56 25.03 -51.78
CA ALA A 174 88.61 23.78 -51.04
C ALA A 174 88.29 23.98 -49.55
N SER A 175 88.83 25.03 -48.92
CA SER A 175 88.52 25.36 -47.52
C SER A 175 87.05 25.73 -47.31
N GLU A 176 86.42 26.41 -48.27
CA GLU A 176 85.01 26.78 -48.19
C GLU A 176 84.09 25.57 -48.38
N ILE A 177 84.43 24.65 -49.29
CA ILE A 177 83.72 23.37 -49.45
C ILE A 177 83.82 22.55 -48.16
N GLN A 178 85.00 22.50 -47.53
CA GLN A 178 85.19 21.79 -46.27
C GLN A 178 84.32 22.38 -45.15
N ARG A 179 84.27 23.71 -45.05
CA ARG A 179 83.43 24.44 -44.08
C ARG A 179 81.95 24.14 -44.30
N LEU A 180 81.47 24.15 -45.54
CA LEU A 180 80.09 23.81 -45.89
C LEU A 180 79.76 22.35 -45.57
N ALA A 181 80.69 21.43 -45.80
CA ALA A 181 80.52 20.02 -45.43
C ALA A 181 80.41 19.83 -43.91
N ASP A 182 81.24 20.51 -43.12
CA ASP A 182 81.16 20.50 -41.65
C ASP A 182 79.84 21.09 -41.13
N GLN A 183 79.40 22.21 -41.72
CA GLN A 183 78.10 22.80 -41.41
C GLN A 183 76.93 21.86 -41.76
N THR A 184 77.04 21.13 -42.87
CA THR A 184 76.03 20.15 -43.30
C THR A 184 75.97 18.96 -42.33
N MET A 185 77.12 18.44 -41.86
CA MET A 185 77.14 17.37 -40.85
C MET A 185 76.51 17.83 -39.53
N GLN A 186 76.85 19.04 -39.05
CA GLN A 186 76.24 19.57 -37.82
C GLN A 186 74.72 19.80 -37.96
N ALA A 187 74.27 20.27 -39.12
CA ALA A 187 72.85 20.41 -39.40
C ALA A 187 72.14 19.05 -39.41
N ALA A 188 72.70 18.06 -40.10
CA ALA A 188 72.15 16.70 -40.15
C ALA A 188 72.11 16.04 -38.76
N GLY A 189 73.14 16.23 -37.93
CA GLY A 189 73.17 15.73 -36.55
C GLY A 189 72.07 16.32 -35.68
N ARG A 190 71.86 17.63 -35.74
CA ARG A 190 70.74 18.30 -35.01
C ARG A 190 69.36 17.82 -35.46
N VAL A 191 69.18 17.55 -36.76
CA VAL A 191 67.93 16.96 -37.25
C VAL A 191 67.77 15.52 -36.74
N GLY A 192 68.86 14.75 -36.65
CA GLY A 192 68.87 13.43 -36.04
C GLY A 192 68.39 13.42 -34.58
N GLU A 193 68.93 14.32 -33.74
CA GLU A 193 68.51 14.46 -32.33
C GLU A 193 67.01 14.80 -32.20
N ILE A 194 66.48 15.68 -33.06
CA ILE A 194 65.05 16.01 -33.09
C ILE A 194 64.21 14.79 -33.47
N LEU A 195 64.66 13.99 -34.44
CA LEU A 195 63.97 12.78 -34.88
C LEU A 195 63.95 11.68 -33.81
N GLU A 196 65.03 11.49 -33.07
CA GLU A 196 65.06 10.57 -31.93
C GLU A 196 64.01 10.96 -30.87
N GLY A 197 63.89 12.27 -30.58
CA GLY A 197 62.85 12.78 -29.69
C GLY A 197 61.42 12.52 -30.20
N ILE A 198 61.18 12.74 -31.49
CA ILE A 198 59.87 12.46 -32.12
C ILE A 198 59.57 10.96 -32.10
N GLN A 199 60.55 10.11 -32.41
CA GLN A 199 60.39 8.65 -32.39
C GLN A 199 60.01 8.15 -30.99
N GLY A 200 60.66 8.65 -29.94
CA GLY A 200 60.32 8.32 -28.55
C GLY A 200 58.88 8.72 -28.19
N GLN A 201 58.44 9.92 -28.57
CA GLN A 201 57.06 10.37 -28.35
C GLN A 201 56.03 9.52 -29.12
N VAL A 202 56.36 9.09 -30.33
CA VAL A 202 55.52 8.22 -31.15
C VAL A 202 55.42 6.81 -30.54
N GLU A 203 56.51 6.25 -30.02
CA GLU A 203 56.50 4.95 -29.33
C GLU A 203 55.64 4.96 -28.07
N GLU A 204 55.74 6.01 -27.24
CA GLU A 204 54.87 6.18 -26.07
C GLU A 204 53.39 6.22 -26.48
N LEU A 205 53.07 6.90 -27.58
CA LEU A 205 51.70 6.99 -28.09
C LEU A 205 51.18 5.64 -28.62
N VAL A 206 52.02 4.87 -29.31
CA VAL A 206 51.68 3.51 -29.77
C VAL A 206 51.39 2.59 -28.57
N GLN A 207 52.20 2.65 -27.52
CA GLN A 207 51.98 1.87 -26.30
C GLN A 207 50.67 2.26 -25.60
N ALA A 208 50.36 3.56 -25.50
CA ALA A 208 49.14 4.05 -24.87
C ALA A 208 47.86 3.67 -25.63
N VAL A 209 47.91 3.65 -26.96
CA VAL A 209 46.77 3.23 -27.81
C VAL A 209 46.66 1.70 -27.88
N GLY A 210 47.78 1.00 -27.71
CA GLY A 210 47.90 -0.44 -27.83
C GLY A 210 47.94 -0.85 -29.30
N SER A 211 49.11 -1.22 -29.81
CA SER A 211 49.23 -1.83 -31.13
C SER A 211 48.62 -3.24 -31.11
N GLN A 212 47.99 -3.58 -32.22
CA GLN A 212 47.27 -4.84 -32.43
C GLN A 212 48.23 -6.01 -32.79
N GLU A 213 49.55 -5.81 -32.77
CA GLU A 213 50.51 -6.68 -33.45
C GLU A 213 51.28 -7.67 -32.59
N ASP A 214 51.27 -7.59 -31.26
CA ASP A 214 51.88 -8.64 -30.42
C ASP A 214 50.84 -9.24 -29.46
N GLY A 215 50.47 -10.48 -29.75
CA GLY A 215 49.76 -11.32 -28.80
C GLY A 215 50.56 -11.46 -27.51
N LEU A 216 49.85 -11.50 -26.39
CA LEU A 216 50.34 -12.03 -25.11
C LEU A 216 51.41 -11.19 -24.38
N ARG A 217 51.19 -9.88 -24.20
CA ARG A 217 51.71 -9.21 -22.99
C ARG A 217 50.59 -9.02 -21.98
N GLU A 218 50.59 -9.93 -21.02
CA GLU A 218 49.59 -10.11 -19.98
C GLU A 218 49.77 -9.15 -18.78
N ASP A 219 50.71 -8.21 -18.83
CA ASP A 219 50.99 -7.32 -17.69
C ASP A 219 50.86 -5.84 -18.03
N GLY A 220 49.86 -5.20 -17.41
CA GLY A 220 49.87 -3.79 -17.08
C GLY A 220 48.99 -2.88 -17.94
N ALA A 221 47.88 -2.40 -17.35
CA ALA A 221 47.21 -1.13 -17.67
C ALA A 221 46.63 -0.92 -19.10
N ALA A 222 45.31 -1.09 -19.20
CA ALA A 222 44.40 -0.23 -19.98
C ALA A 222 44.78 0.16 -21.43
N SER A 223 44.93 -0.82 -22.35
CA SER A 223 44.72 -0.50 -23.77
C SER A 223 43.28 0.02 -23.95
N LEU A 224 43.14 1.13 -24.68
CA LEU A 224 41.85 1.73 -25.00
C LEU A 224 40.86 0.71 -25.59
N TYR A 225 41.34 -0.24 -26.39
CA TYR A 225 40.52 -1.34 -26.93
C TYR A 225 39.98 -2.28 -25.87
N ALA A 226 40.80 -2.66 -24.88
CA ALA A 226 40.36 -3.52 -23.80
C ALA A 226 39.27 -2.83 -22.94
N LEU A 227 39.40 -1.52 -22.72
CA LEU A 227 38.37 -0.72 -22.06
C LEU A 227 37.07 -0.67 -22.88
N MET A 228 37.14 -0.37 -24.18
CA MET A 228 35.96 -0.33 -25.05
C MET A 228 35.25 -1.69 -25.14
N SER A 229 36.01 -2.79 -25.18
CA SER A 229 35.45 -4.15 -25.17
C SER A 229 34.69 -4.44 -23.86
N ARG A 230 35.28 -4.08 -22.71
CA ARG A 230 34.63 -4.21 -21.40
C ARG A 230 33.36 -3.36 -21.29
N ILE A 231 33.38 -2.12 -21.79
CA ILE A 231 32.20 -1.25 -21.82
C ILE A 231 31.11 -1.84 -22.71
N SER A 232 31.46 -2.34 -23.89
CA SER A 232 30.50 -3.00 -24.79
C SER A 232 29.85 -4.24 -24.15
N GLN A 233 30.65 -5.06 -23.45
CA GLN A 233 30.13 -6.21 -22.71
C GLN A 233 29.20 -5.79 -21.57
N ALA A 234 29.58 -4.77 -20.79
CA ALA A 234 28.76 -4.22 -19.72
C ALA A 234 27.44 -3.66 -20.27
N GLY A 235 27.48 -2.95 -21.41
CA GLY A 235 26.30 -2.43 -22.11
C GLY A 235 25.31 -3.52 -22.49
N ARG A 236 25.78 -4.61 -23.12
CA ARG A 236 24.94 -5.78 -23.45
C ARG A 236 24.30 -6.42 -22.22
N GLN A 237 25.06 -6.57 -21.12
CA GLN A 237 24.51 -7.08 -19.86
C GLN A 237 23.46 -6.13 -19.25
N GLN A 238 23.64 -4.83 -19.41
CA GLN A 238 22.70 -3.84 -18.91
C GLN A 238 21.40 -3.84 -19.72
N GLU A 239 21.48 -3.98 -21.05
CA GLU A 239 20.32 -4.15 -21.92
C GLU A 239 19.48 -5.37 -21.52
N GLN A 240 20.12 -6.52 -21.28
CA GLN A 240 19.43 -7.73 -20.78
C GLN A 240 18.72 -7.49 -19.45
N ARG A 241 19.37 -6.75 -18.53
CA ARG A 241 18.78 -6.39 -17.23
C ARG A 241 17.60 -5.44 -17.37
N VAL A 242 17.68 -4.45 -18.26
CA VAL A 242 16.56 -3.54 -18.55
C VAL A 242 15.37 -4.33 -19.10
N ASN A 243 15.60 -5.29 -20.02
CA ASN A 243 14.55 -6.16 -20.54
C ASN A 243 13.93 -7.07 -19.46
N GLN A 244 14.71 -7.52 -18.47
CA GLN A 244 14.17 -8.25 -17.33
C GLN A 244 13.30 -7.34 -16.46
N VAL A 245 13.80 -6.16 -16.10
CA VAL A 245 13.05 -5.18 -15.30
C VAL A 245 11.74 -4.80 -15.98
N SER A 246 11.72 -4.61 -17.31
CA SER A 246 10.49 -4.36 -18.07
C SER A 246 9.45 -5.47 -17.93
N ARG A 247 9.86 -6.74 -17.90
CA ARG A 247 8.96 -7.88 -17.66
C ARG A 247 8.47 -7.91 -16.22
N ASP A 248 9.34 -7.62 -15.27
CA ASP A 248 8.98 -7.56 -13.84
C ASP A 248 7.96 -6.45 -13.59
N ILE A 249 8.11 -5.29 -14.23
CA ILE A 249 7.15 -4.18 -14.18
C ILE A 249 5.78 -4.60 -14.72
N GLN A 250 5.73 -5.32 -15.84
CA GLN A 250 4.47 -5.82 -16.41
C GLN A 250 3.76 -6.78 -15.44
N SER A 251 4.53 -7.67 -14.80
CA SER A 251 4.01 -8.56 -13.76
C SER A 251 3.46 -7.78 -12.56
N VAL A 252 4.19 -6.78 -12.07
CA VAL A 252 3.75 -5.90 -10.98
C VAL A 252 2.46 -5.15 -11.34
N ALA A 253 2.33 -4.66 -12.57
CA ALA A 253 1.13 -3.99 -13.06
C ALA A 253 -0.07 -4.95 -13.14
N GLN A 254 0.15 -6.20 -13.57
CA GLN A 254 -0.87 -7.23 -13.57
C GLN A 254 -1.34 -7.55 -12.14
N THR A 255 -0.41 -7.75 -11.20
CA THR A 255 -0.76 -7.99 -9.78
C THR A 255 -1.53 -6.82 -9.18
N ALA A 256 -1.18 -5.57 -9.52
CA ALA A 256 -1.95 -4.41 -9.08
C ALA A 256 -3.40 -4.45 -9.61
N GLN A 257 -3.61 -4.87 -10.85
CA GLN A 257 -4.95 -5.03 -11.43
C GLN A 257 -5.74 -6.17 -10.75
N GLU A 258 -5.09 -7.28 -10.44
CA GLU A 258 -5.67 -8.41 -9.69
C GLU A 258 -6.07 -7.99 -8.26
N HIS A 259 -5.24 -7.17 -7.61
CA HIS A 259 -5.55 -6.59 -6.30
C HIS A 259 -6.74 -5.63 -6.37
N SER A 260 -6.85 -4.79 -7.39
CA SER A 260 -8.03 -3.93 -7.59
C SER A 260 -9.31 -4.75 -7.76
N THR A 261 -9.24 -5.83 -8.55
CA THR A 261 -10.39 -6.73 -8.76
C THR A 261 -10.76 -7.47 -7.48
N SER A 262 -9.77 -7.91 -6.71
CA SER A 262 -9.97 -8.52 -5.38
C SER A 262 -10.59 -7.55 -4.38
N ALA A 263 -10.18 -6.29 -4.40
CA ALA A 263 -10.74 -5.25 -3.54
C ALA A 263 -12.23 -5.01 -3.83
N GLU A 264 -12.61 -4.93 -5.11
CA GLU A 264 -14.02 -4.83 -5.51
C GLU A 264 -14.83 -6.07 -5.09
N ALA A 265 -14.26 -7.27 -5.24
CA ALA A 265 -14.88 -8.50 -4.80
C ALA A 265 -15.10 -8.51 -3.27
N LEU A 266 -14.10 -8.12 -2.48
CA LEU A 266 -14.20 -7.99 -1.03
C LEU A 266 -15.26 -6.97 -0.61
N SER A 267 -15.36 -5.85 -1.32
CA SER A 267 -16.38 -4.83 -1.05
C SER A 267 -17.79 -5.38 -1.27
N ARG A 268 -18.02 -6.08 -2.39
CA ARG A 268 -19.30 -6.77 -2.64
C ARG A 268 -19.61 -7.82 -1.57
N LEU A 269 -18.61 -8.65 -1.22
CA LEU A 269 -18.75 -9.68 -0.19
C LEU A 269 -19.10 -9.06 1.18
N GLY A 270 -18.49 -7.92 1.52
CA GLY A 270 -18.84 -7.17 2.73
C GLY A 270 -20.29 -6.68 2.73
N GLN A 271 -20.80 -6.21 1.58
CA GLN A 271 -22.21 -5.82 1.44
C GLN A 271 -23.15 -7.03 1.57
N GLU A 272 -22.84 -8.15 0.92
CA GLU A 272 -23.63 -9.39 1.01
C GLU A 272 -23.69 -9.93 2.44
N VAL A 273 -22.55 -9.94 3.15
CA VAL A 273 -22.48 -10.35 4.57
C VAL A 273 -23.32 -9.43 5.44
N ARG A 274 -23.28 -8.12 5.20
CA ARG A 274 -24.12 -7.14 5.91
C ARG A 274 -25.59 -7.39 5.68
N GLU A 275 -26.01 -7.57 4.43
CA GLU A 275 -27.40 -7.87 4.09
C GLU A 275 -27.88 -9.18 4.71
N LEU A 276 -27.04 -10.22 4.70
CA LEU A 276 -27.37 -11.51 5.30
C LEU A 276 -27.52 -11.38 6.82
N SER A 277 -26.60 -10.68 7.48
CA SER A 277 -26.69 -10.37 8.92
C SER A 277 -28.01 -9.63 9.22
N ASP A 278 -28.36 -8.64 8.40
CA ASP A 278 -29.59 -7.85 8.58
C ASP A 278 -30.85 -8.71 8.43
N ARG A 279 -30.89 -9.59 7.42
CA ARG A 279 -32.01 -10.50 7.21
C ARG A 279 -32.15 -11.51 8.35
N LEU A 280 -31.03 -12.06 8.84
CA LEU A 280 -31.03 -12.97 9.98
C LEU A 280 -31.54 -12.27 11.24
N LEU A 281 -30.99 -11.10 11.59
CA LEU A 281 -31.38 -10.36 12.80
C LEU A 281 -32.82 -9.85 12.73
N THR A 282 -33.27 -9.38 11.57
CA THR A 282 -34.67 -8.98 11.38
C THR A 282 -35.61 -10.18 11.51
N GLY A 283 -35.27 -11.32 10.92
CA GLY A 283 -36.06 -12.56 11.07
C GLY A 283 -36.14 -13.05 12.52
N LEU A 284 -35.06 -12.88 13.27
CA LEU A 284 -35.01 -13.16 14.72
C LEU A 284 -35.82 -12.17 15.56
N GLY A 285 -36.12 -10.97 15.03
CA GLY A 285 -36.87 -9.93 15.73
C GLY A 285 -38.28 -10.33 16.14
N SER A 286 -38.84 -11.40 15.59
CA SER A 286 -40.13 -11.99 16.00
C SER A 286 -40.06 -12.80 17.30
N PHE A 287 -38.85 -13.20 17.72
CA PHE A 287 -38.64 -13.99 18.94
C PHE A 287 -38.38 -13.06 20.13
N ARG A 288 -38.97 -13.38 21.28
CA ARG A 288 -38.60 -12.78 22.58
C ARG A 288 -37.79 -13.80 23.36
N LEU A 289 -36.57 -13.43 23.72
CA LEU A 289 -35.59 -14.27 24.42
C LEU A 289 -35.54 -13.90 25.91
N PRO A 290 -35.01 -14.76 26.80
CA PRO A 290 -34.84 -14.42 28.21
C PRO A 290 -34.08 -13.11 28.45
N ALA A 291 -33.12 -12.78 27.58
CA ALA A 291 -32.39 -11.53 27.65
C ALA A 291 -33.31 -10.30 27.45
N HIS A 292 -34.34 -10.39 26.57
CA HIS A 292 -35.36 -9.35 26.44
C HIS A 292 -36.18 -9.21 27.71
N ALA A 293 -36.54 -10.32 28.36
CA ALA A 293 -37.27 -10.29 29.62
C ALA A 293 -36.45 -9.62 30.74
N LYS A 294 -35.14 -9.88 30.79
CA LYS A 294 -34.21 -9.23 31.74
C LYS A 294 -34.10 -7.73 31.50
N ALA A 295 -33.93 -7.29 30.25
CA ALA A 295 -33.93 -5.87 29.91
C ALA A 295 -35.27 -5.20 30.23
N ARG A 296 -36.38 -5.89 29.92
CA ARG A 296 -37.74 -5.43 30.26
C ARG A 296 -37.90 -5.20 31.76
N GLN A 297 -37.45 -6.14 32.60
CA GLN A 297 -37.53 -6.00 34.06
C GLN A 297 -36.75 -4.78 34.56
N VAL A 298 -35.57 -4.50 33.98
CA VAL A 298 -34.80 -3.30 34.32
C VAL A 298 -35.56 -2.04 33.95
N VAL A 299 -36.10 -1.96 32.73
CA VAL A 299 -36.85 -0.78 32.26
C VAL A 299 -38.15 -0.57 33.06
N GLU A 300 -38.85 -1.65 33.40
CA GLU A 300 -40.02 -1.61 34.28
C GLU A 300 -39.66 -1.09 35.67
N ALA A 301 -38.57 -1.58 36.27
CA ALA A 301 -38.13 -1.15 37.59
C ALA A 301 -37.77 0.33 37.64
N ILE A 302 -37.06 0.85 36.64
CA ILE A 302 -36.69 2.27 36.60
C ILE A 302 -37.88 3.18 36.25
N SER A 303 -38.89 2.70 35.51
CA SER A 303 -40.06 3.50 35.12
C SER A 303 -40.90 3.99 36.32
N GLY A 304 -40.81 3.30 37.46
CA GLY A 304 -41.44 3.71 38.72
C GLY A 304 -40.59 4.61 39.61
N HIS A 305 -39.38 4.99 39.18
CA HIS A 305 -38.44 5.74 40.02
C HIS A 305 -38.91 7.19 40.24
N PRO A 306 -38.84 7.75 41.48
CA PRO A 306 -39.31 9.10 41.77
C PRO A 306 -38.69 10.20 40.89
N ASP A 307 -37.42 10.03 40.51
CA ASP A 307 -36.73 10.99 39.63
C ASP A 307 -37.26 10.99 38.19
N LEU A 308 -37.86 9.89 37.71
CA LEU A 308 -38.58 9.87 36.43
C LEU A 308 -40.00 10.40 36.55
N LEU A 309 -40.70 10.04 37.63
CA LEU A 309 -42.10 10.42 37.84
C LEU A 309 -42.29 11.91 38.15
N CYS A 310 -41.25 12.62 38.61
CA CYS A 310 -41.33 14.05 38.88
C CYS A 310 -41.45 14.93 37.62
N LEU A 311 -41.16 14.37 36.43
CA LEU A 311 -41.12 15.06 35.14
C LEU A 311 -40.20 16.32 35.11
N GLU A 312 -39.29 16.45 36.08
CA GLU A 312 -38.30 17.53 36.11
C GLU A 312 -37.06 17.12 35.32
N ARG A 313 -36.82 17.79 34.19
CA ARG A 313 -35.79 17.43 33.20
C ARG A 313 -34.42 17.12 33.82
N ARG A 314 -33.89 18.01 34.67
CA ARG A 314 -32.54 17.85 35.25
C ARG A 314 -32.43 16.60 36.11
N ARG A 315 -33.46 16.28 36.90
CA ARG A 315 -33.50 15.07 37.75
C ARG A 315 -33.63 13.82 36.91
N MET A 316 -34.52 13.82 35.92
CA MET A 316 -34.68 12.70 34.99
C MET A 316 -33.36 12.38 34.28
N GLU A 317 -32.71 13.39 33.71
CA GLU A 317 -31.46 13.22 32.97
C GLU A 317 -30.31 12.74 33.86
N ALA A 318 -30.17 13.29 35.08
CA ALA A 318 -29.16 12.84 36.04
C ALA A 318 -29.36 11.37 36.44
N PHE A 319 -30.60 10.96 36.70
CA PHE A 319 -30.93 9.57 37.01
C PHE A 319 -30.68 8.64 35.81
N MET A 320 -31.12 9.02 34.61
CA MET A 320 -30.89 8.22 33.41
C MET A 320 -29.40 8.01 33.11
N ARG A 321 -28.53 8.99 33.39
CA ARG A 321 -27.07 8.83 33.28
C ARG A 321 -26.50 7.78 34.23
N GLN A 322 -27.02 7.72 35.47
CA GLN A 322 -26.64 6.67 36.41
C GLN A 322 -27.11 5.29 35.94
N VAL A 323 -28.30 5.23 35.33
CA VAL A 323 -28.87 3.98 34.79
C VAL A 323 -28.05 3.48 33.60
N THR A 324 -27.72 4.34 32.62
CA THR A 324 -26.93 3.94 31.44
C THR A 324 -25.51 3.51 31.84
N ALA A 325 -24.91 4.13 32.85
CA ALA A 325 -23.62 3.71 33.40
C ALA A 325 -23.70 2.33 34.09
N ARG A 326 -24.82 2.01 34.74
CA ARG A 326 -25.03 0.74 35.45
C ARG A 326 -25.39 -0.42 34.53
N TYR A 327 -26.06 -0.15 33.41
CA TYR A 327 -26.58 -1.17 32.49
C TYR A 327 -26.07 -0.93 31.07
N PRO A 328 -24.87 -1.46 30.73
CA PRO A 328 -24.23 -1.20 29.44
C PRO A 328 -24.98 -1.71 28.20
N PHE A 329 -26.03 -2.52 28.35
CA PHE A 329 -26.89 -2.91 27.23
C PHE A 329 -27.89 -1.82 26.83
N LEU A 330 -28.08 -0.77 27.66
CA LEU A 330 -28.92 0.39 27.35
C LEU A 330 -28.08 1.38 26.53
N GLU A 331 -28.37 1.48 25.24
CA GLU A 331 -27.71 2.40 24.31
C GLU A 331 -28.22 3.83 24.52
N LEU A 332 -29.53 3.99 24.66
CA LEU A 332 -30.18 5.28 24.75
C LEU A 332 -31.40 5.26 25.68
N LEU A 333 -31.54 6.29 26.52
CA LEU A 333 -32.73 6.55 27.32
C LEU A 333 -33.31 7.93 26.97
N TYR A 334 -34.63 7.99 26.89
CA TYR A 334 -35.36 9.24 26.66
C TYR A 334 -36.77 9.15 27.24
N VAL A 335 -37.30 10.29 27.66
CA VAL A 335 -38.66 10.39 28.23
C VAL A 335 -39.50 11.34 27.40
N THR A 336 -40.74 10.92 27.13
CA THR A 336 -41.79 11.75 26.52
C THR A 336 -42.88 12.08 27.52
N ASN A 337 -43.61 13.16 27.29
CA ASN A 337 -44.87 13.42 27.97
C ASN A 337 -46.00 12.53 27.40
N SER A 338 -47.19 12.60 28.00
CA SER A 338 -48.37 11.80 27.60
C SER A 338 -48.87 12.03 26.16
N GLN A 339 -48.40 13.08 25.49
CA GLN A 339 -48.68 13.40 24.08
C GLN A 339 -47.57 12.94 23.12
N GLY A 340 -46.47 12.40 23.62
CA GLY A 340 -45.34 11.92 22.83
C GLY A 340 -44.29 12.98 22.53
N ARG A 341 -44.40 14.19 23.08
CA ARG A 341 -43.32 15.18 22.99
C ARG A 341 -42.21 14.80 23.98
N GLN A 342 -40.98 14.67 23.48
CA GLN A 342 -39.82 14.35 24.29
C GLN A 342 -39.45 15.51 25.21
N ILE A 343 -39.23 15.21 26.49
CA ILE A 343 -39.00 16.18 27.57
C ILE A 343 -37.60 16.08 28.20
N THR A 344 -36.77 15.16 27.71
CA THR A 344 -35.35 15.01 28.07
C THR A 344 -34.49 15.07 26.82
N GLU A 345 -33.19 15.30 26.96
CA GLU A 345 -32.26 14.89 25.91
C GLU A 345 -32.25 13.36 25.75
N ASN A 346 -31.64 12.92 24.66
CA ASN A 346 -31.21 11.54 24.50
C ASN A 346 -30.01 11.30 25.44
N ILE A 347 -30.20 10.45 26.45
CA ILE A 347 -29.14 10.08 27.38
C ILE A 347 -28.53 8.76 26.93
N ALA A 348 -27.28 8.83 26.48
CA ALA A 348 -26.50 7.68 26.05
C ALA A 348 -25.37 7.37 27.04
N GLN A 349 -24.56 6.35 26.73
CA GLN A 349 -23.33 6.06 27.46
C GLN A 349 -22.23 7.08 27.17
N ASP A 350 -21.27 7.21 28.08
CA ASP A 350 -20.11 8.08 27.90
C ASP A 350 -19.29 7.64 26.68
N GLY A 351 -18.99 8.58 25.78
CA GLY A 351 -18.31 8.31 24.51
C GLY A 351 -19.24 8.02 23.32
N PHE A 352 -20.55 7.89 23.54
CA PHE A 352 -21.53 7.80 22.45
C PHE A 352 -21.81 9.18 21.85
N GLN A 353 -21.45 9.38 20.58
CA GLN A 353 -21.89 10.55 19.81
C GLN A 353 -23.01 10.14 18.87
N ALA A 354 -24.24 10.56 19.17
CA ALA A 354 -25.36 10.38 18.25
C ALA A 354 -25.08 11.15 16.93
N VAL A 355 -25.37 10.52 15.80
CA VAL A 355 -25.16 11.09 14.45
C VAL A 355 -26.15 12.25 14.14
N TYR A 356 -27.09 12.57 15.03
CA TYR A 356 -28.10 13.63 14.87
C TYR A 356 -28.28 14.51 16.12
N GLY A 357 -28.91 15.69 15.95
CA GLY A 357 -29.19 16.67 17.00
C GLY A 357 -30.15 16.20 18.11
N GLY A 358 -30.21 16.93 19.22
CA GLY A 358 -30.95 16.54 20.44
C GLY A 358 -32.42 16.15 20.21
N GLY A 359 -32.88 15.14 20.95
CA GLY A 359 -34.27 14.66 20.91
C GLY A 359 -35.25 15.55 21.68
N PHE A 360 -34.75 16.47 22.52
CA PHE A 360 -35.59 17.34 23.34
C PHE A 360 -36.56 18.18 22.49
N GLY A 361 -37.85 18.15 22.86
CA GLY A 361 -38.90 18.93 22.21
C GLY A 361 -39.46 18.30 20.92
N GLN A 362 -38.84 17.25 20.39
CA GLN A 362 -39.38 16.52 19.23
C GLN A 362 -40.64 15.73 19.59
N ASN A 363 -41.51 15.48 18.60
CA ASN A 363 -42.76 14.76 18.81
C ASN A 363 -42.71 13.35 18.21
N TRP A 364 -42.82 12.35 19.08
CA TRP A 364 -42.81 10.93 18.77
C TRP A 364 -44.18 10.26 18.97
N GLY A 365 -45.25 11.03 19.16
CA GLY A 365 -46.58 10.52 19.50
C GLY A 365 -47.19 9.54 18.47
N GLN A 366 -46.64 9.49 17.26
CA GLN A 366 -47.05 8.57 16.19
C GLN A 366 -46.13 7.34 16.04
N ARG A 367 -45.04 7.26 16.82
CA ARG A 367 -44.08 6.16 16.69
C ARG A 367 -44.65 4.89 17.29
N PRO A 368 -44.43 3.70 16.68
CA PRO A 368 -44.97 2.43 17.17
C PRO A 368 -44.60 2.12 18.63
N TRP A 369 -43.38 2.45 19.05
CA TRP A 369 -42.92 2.22 20.42
C TRP A 369 -43.72 3.03 21.47
N PHE A 370 -44.04 4.28 21.14
CA PHE A 370 -44.83 5.17 22.01
C PHE A 370 -46.29 4.72 22.05
N LEU A 371 -46.88 4.50 20.88
CA LEU A 371 -48.26 4.04 20.74
C LEU A 371 -48.46 2.68 21.42
N GLY A 372 -47.51 1.76 21.27
CA GLY A 372 -47.54 0.43 21.89
C GLY A 372 -47.61 0.49 23.41
N ALA A 373 -46.77 1.32 24.06
CA ALA A 373 -46.82 1.51 25.51
C ALA A 373 -48.11 2.21 25.96
N LYS A 374 -48.58 3.21 25.21
CA LYS A 374 -49.79 3.97 25.54
C LYS A 374 -51.07 3.15 25.40
N GLN A 375 -51.19 2.36 24.33
CA GLN A 375 -52.38 1.54 24.03
C GLN A 375 -52.46 0.30 24.92
N SER A 376 -51.34 -0.38 25.15
CA SER A 376 -51.31 -1.55 26.04
C SER A 376 -51.45 -1.16 27.51
N GLY A 377 -51.14 0.09 27.86
CA GLY A 377 -51.03 0.55 29.24
C GLY A 377 -49.91 -0.16 30.01
N GLY A 378 -49.01 -0.88 29.33
CA GLY A 378 -47.92 -1.64 29.91
C GLY A 378 -46.66 -1.53 29.08
N THR A 379 -45.64 -2.31 29.43
CA THR A 379 -44.37 -2.28 28.73
C THR A 379 -44.50 -2.91 27.35
N TYR A 380 -44.01 -2.19 26.34
CA TYR A 380 -43.97 -2.62 24.95
C TYR A 380 -42.52 -2.84 24.50
N ILE A 381 -42.28 -3.83 23.65
CA ILE A 381 -40.97 -4.15 23.07
C ILE A 381 -41.12 -4.13 21.55
N SER A 382 -40.43 -3.22 20.88
CA SER A 382 -40.41 -3.17 19.41
C SER A 382 -39.69 -4.36 18.80
N ASP A 383 -39.82 -4.51 17.49
CA ASP A 383 -38.96 -5.42 16.72
C ASP A 383 -37.53 -4.86 16.65
N LEU A 384 -36.59 -5.74 16.25
CA LEU A 384 -35.21 -5.36 15.99
C LEU A 384 -35.12 -4.43 14.79
N TYR A 385 -34.35 -3.36 14.94
CA TYR A 385 -34.04 -2.41 13.88
C TYR A 385 -32.57 -2.00 13.94
N ARG A 386 -32.06 -1.51 12.82
CA ARG A 386 -30.72 -0.93 12.74
C ARG A 386 -30.78 0.53 13.22
N SER A 387 -30.13 0.81 14.34
CA SER A 387 -30.06 2.14 14.92
C SER A 387 -29.34 3.08 13.96
N VAL A 388 -29.99 4.17 13.57
CA VAL A 388 -29.37 5.21 12.73
C VAL A 388 -28.27 5.94 13.52
N ALA A 389 -28.33 5.90 14.85
CA ALA A 389 -27.36 6.56 15.72
C ALA A 389 -26.04 5.79 15.83
N SER A 390 -26.09 4.46 15.85
CA SER A 390 -24.95 3.62 16.20
C SER A 390 -24.57 2.60 15.11
N ASP A 391 -25.40 2.45 14.09
CA ASP A 391 -25.35 1.36 13.10
C ASP A 391 -25.38 -0.05 13.74
N ASN A 392 -25.84 -0.16 14.99
CA ASN A 392 -26.02 -1.44 15.67
C ASN A 392 -27.47 -1.90 15.59
N PHE A 393 -27.69 -3.20 15.79
CA PHE A 393 -29.04 -3.73 15.97
C PHE A 393 -29.55 -3.43 17.37
N CYS A 394 -30.66 -2.73 17.43
CA CYS A 394 -31.33 -2.31 18.64
C CYS A 394 -32.81 -2.69 18.60
N PHE A 395 -33.43 -2.67 19.77
CA PHE A 395 -34.88 -2.63 19.90
C PHE A 395 -35.24 -1.68 21.03
N THR A 396 -36.41 -1.08 20.98
CA THR A 396 -36.87 -0.15 22.01
C THR A 396 -37.78 -0.88 22.98
N ILE A 397 -37.46 -0.79 24.27
CA ILE A 397 -38.39 -1.10 25.36
C ILE A 397 -39.04 0.21 25.79
N SER A 398 -40.37 0.24 25.79
CA SER A 398 -41.16 1.42 26.13
C SER A 398 -42.04 1.13 27.33
N ALA A 399 -41.86 1.89 28.41
CA ALA A 399 -42.63 1.73 29.65
C ALA A 399 -43.41 3.01 29.98
N PRO A 400 -44.72 2.92 30.26
CA PRO A 400 -45.50 4.08 30.69
C PRO A 400 -45.09 4.52 32.09
N LEU A 401 -44.81 5.81 32.25
CA LEU A 401 -44.64 6.46 33.55
C LEU A 401 -46.03 6.72 34.13
N LYS A 402 -46.35 6.14 35.28
CA LYS A 402 -47.68 6.23 35.89
C LYS A 402 -47.66 6.89 37.25
N ASP A 403 -48.68 7.68 37.54
CA ASP A 403 -48.94 8.16 38.90
C ASP A 403 -49.59 7.07 39.77
N ARG A 404 -49.90 7.42 41.03
CA ARG A 404 -50.52 6.50 42.00
C ARG A 404 -51.92 6.07 41.59
N GLU A 405 -52.60 6.89 40.80
CA GLU A 405 -53.94 6.62 40.25
C GLU A 405 -53.87 5.82 38.93
N GLY A 406 -52.67 5.49 38.46
CA GLY A 406 -52.44 4.71 37.25
C GLY A 406 -52.54 5.51 35.94
N ARG A 407 -52.64 6.84 36.01
CA ARG A 407 -52.67 7.72 34.83
C ARG A 407 -51.27 7.83 34.23
N ILE A 408 -51.20 7.76 32.90
CA ILE A 408 -49.94 7.84 32.16
C ILE A 408 -49.49 9.31 32.08
N LEU A 409 -48.41 9.62 32.81
CA LEU A 409 -47.72 10.90 32.82
C LEU A 409 -46.86 11.10 31.56
N GLY A 410 -46.29 10.01 31.06
CA GLY A 410 -45.33 9.99 29.96
C GLY A 410 -44.92 8.57 29.58
N VAL A 411 -43.99 8.44 28.63
CA VAL A 411 -43.42 7.15 28.25
C VAL A 411 -41.90 7.25 28.29
N LEU A 412 -41.28 6.34 29.03
CA LEU A 412 -39.85 6.07 28.99
C LEU A 412 -39.57 5.17 27.79
N GLY A 413 -38.72 5.63 26.87
CA GLY A 413 -38.13 4.81 25.82
C GLY A 413 -36.70 4.45 26.19
N ALA A 414 -36.36 3.18 25.98
CA ALA A 414 -35.03 2.63 26.22
C ALA A 414 -34.60 1.81 25.00
N ASP A 415 -33.64 2.32 24.24
CA ASP A 415 -33.04 1.59 23.12
C ASP A 415 -31.99 0.63 23.69
N VAL A 416 -32.18 -0.65 23.42
CA VAL A 416 -31.35 -1.74 23.91
C VAL A 416 -30.47 -2.24 22.78
N HIS A 417 -29.16 -2.25 22.99
CA HIS A 417 -28.21 -2.85 22.05
C HIS A 417 -28.33 -4.38 22.11
N PHE A 418 -28.80 -5.00 21.02
CA PHE A 418 -29.09 -6.43 20.99
C PHE A 418 -27.84 -7.30 21.20
N GLY A 419 -26.70 -6.94 20.60
CA GLY A 419 -25.44 -7.69 20.77
C GLY A 419 -24.95 -7.76 22.22
N ASP A 420 -24.91 -6.65 22.95
CA ASP A 420 -24.54 -6.62 24.37
C ASP A 420 -25.56 -7.32 25.26
N LEU A 421 -26.83 -7.34 24.85
CA LEU A 421 -27.87 -8.09 25.53
C LEU A 421 -27.65 -9.61 25.46
N LEU A 422 -27.05 -10.13 24.40
CA LEU A 422 -26.74 -11.56 24.29
C LEU A 422 -25.64 -12.01 25.27
N ARG A 423 -24.89 -11.07 25.86
CA ARG A 423 -23.77 -11.34 26.77
C ARG A 423 -24.17 -11.39 28.25
N ILE A 424 -25.42 -11.06 28.58
CA ILE A 424 -25.94 -10.98 29.96
C ILE A 424 -26.93 -12.10 30.28
#